data_AF-A0A2E9BCJ9-F1
#
_entry.id   AF-A0A2E9BCJ9-F1
#
_cell.length_a   1.000
_cell.length_b   1.000
_cell.length_c   1.000
_cell.angle_alpha   90.00
_cell.angle_beta   90.00
_cell.angle_gamma   90.00
#
_symmetry.space_group_name_H-M   'P 1'
#
loop_
_entity.id
_entity.type
_entity.pdbx_description
1 polymer ?
#
loop_
_entity_poly.entity_id
_entity_poly.type
_entity_poly.pdbx_seq_one_letter_code
_entity_poly.pdbx_strand_id
1 'polypeptide(L)'
;MRKNSFAVQLVILLLLSLLTPLSTNATDSTISTNMTWSGQHTLTGNVTIIHGMTLTIEPGASIDCGDDYWILVEGNLVAEGAHFFSSAIPLTQGSHGAGLWKGIEIATGGNANLNGTLIENAKTAVKINGELEANNLQIKHSYIGVNNLANSNIQGYNSHQIDYDSVQNSGILTISNAQINQSAIGIHTTGITTVSQSNFSSIGVALSTPSGELNANDIQLET
;
A
#
# COMPACT_ATOMS: atom_id res chain seq x y z
N MET A 1 -57.76 -20.73 -17.97
CA MET A 1 -56.41 -20.45 -18.52
C MET A 1 -55.50 -19.75 -17.49
N ARG A 2 -55.39 -20.27 -16.25
CA ARG A 2 -54.69 -19.60 -15.13
C ARG A 2 -53.58 -20.44 -14.47
N LYS A 3 -53.02 -21.41 -15.21
CA LYS A 3 -51.94 -22.30 -14.73
C LYS A 3 -50.57 -22.01 -15.37
N ASN A 4 -50.52 -21.39 -16.55
CA ASN A 4 -49.26 -21.14 -17.27
C ASN A 4 -48.50 -19.91 -16.74
N SER A 5 -49.18 -18.93 -16.13
CA SER A 5 -48.53 -17.73 -15.59
C SER A 5 -47.64 -18.00 -14.38
N PHE A 6 -48.01 -18.98 -13.55
CA PHE A 6 -47.25 -19.36 -12.35
C PHE A 6 -45.92 -20.04 -12.70
N ALA A 7 -45.92 -20.93 -13.70
CA ALA A 7 -44.71 -21.61 -14.14
C ALA A 7 -43.69 -20.63 -14.75
N VAL A 8 -44.16 -19.66 -15.54
CA VAL A 8 -43.30 -18.63 -16.14
C VAL A 8 -42.70 -17.71 -15.05
N GLN A 9 -43.49 -17.32 -14.05
CA GLN A 9 -42.98 -16.54 -12.91
C GLN A 9 -41.92 -17.31 -12.11
N LEU A 10 -42.12 -18.62 -11.89
CA LEU A 10 -41.17 -19.45 -11.16
C LEU A 10 -39.83 -19.59 -11.91
N VAL A 11 -39.88 -19.75 -13.23
CA VAL A 11 -38.69 -19.84 -14.09
C VAL A 11 -37.94 -18.51 -14.13
N ILE A 12 -38.64 -17.39 -14.21
CA ILE A 12 -38.04 -16.04 -14.16
C ILE A 12 -37.36 -15.82 -12.79
N LEU A 13 -38.02 -16.16 -11.67
CA LEU A 13 -37.42 -16.09 -10.33
C LEU A 13 -36.16 -16.96 -10.19
N LEU A 14 -36.17 -18.16 -10.78
CA LEU A 14 -34.99 -19.04 -10.78
C LEU A 14 -33.84 -18.46 -11.60
N LEU A 15 -34.12 -17.88 -12.78
CA LEU A 15 -33.14 -17.20 -13.63
C LEU A 15 -32.56 -15.94 -12.99
N LEU A 16 -33.37 -15.17 -12.24
CA LEU A 16 -32.90 -14.01 -11.46
C LEU A 16 -32.03 -14.42 -10.27
N SER A 17 -32.27 -15.60 -9.67
CA SER A 17 -31.43 -16.10 -8.57
C SER A 17 -30.02 -16.53 -9.01
N LEU A 18 -29.82 -16.83 -10.31
CA LEU A 18 -28.51 -17.13 -10.89
C LEU A 18 -27.67 -15.87 -11.18
N LEU A 19 -28.30 -14.68 -11.12
CA LEU A 19 -27.66 -13.38 -11.32
C LEU A 19 -27.19 -12.74 -10.00
N THR A 20 -27.39 -13.39 -8.86
CA THR A 20 -26.83 -12.89 -7.60
C THR A 20 -25.31 -13.05 -7.64
N PRO A 21 -24.52 -11.99 -7.44
CA PRO A 21 -23.08 -12.14 -7.35
C PRO A 21 -22.77 -13.13 -6.23
N LEU A 22 -22.01 -14.19 -6.53
CA LEU A 22 -21.45 -15.04 -5.49
C LEU A 22 -20.52 -14.14 -4.66
N SER A 23 -20.90 -13.88 -3.41
CA SER A 23 -19.94 -13.36 -2.43
C SER A 23 -18.90 -14.45 -2.20
N THR A 24 -17.73 -14.33 -2.83
CA THR A 24 -16.55 -15.08 -2.38
C THR A 24 -16.22 -14.54 -1.00
N ASN A 25 -16.41 -15.34 0.04
CA ASN A 25 -15.97 -14.95 1.38
C ASN A 25 -14.47 -14.68 1.35
N ALA A 26 -14.04 -13.63 2.06
CA ALA A 26 -12.63 -13.38 2.24
C ALA A 26 -11.94 -14.64 2.79
N THR A 27 -10.88 -15.08 2.12
CA THR A 27 -10.11 -16.27 2.50
C THR A 27 -8.70 -15.83 2.84
N ASP A 28 -8.46 -15.60 4.13
CA ASP A 28 -7.13 -15.26 4.62
C ASP A 28 -6.15 -16.40 4.33
N SER A 29 -4.91 -16.04 4.00
CA SER A 29 -3.86 -16.97 3.64
C SER A 29 -2.57 -16.72 4.43
N THR A 30 -1.82 -17.80 4.63
CA THR A 30 -0.55 -17.78 5.35
C THR A 30 0.55 -18.36 4.48
N ILE A 31 1.61 -17.60 4.26
CA ILE A 31 2.83 -18.06 3.59
C ILE A 31 3.71 -18.73 4.64
N SER A 32 3.54 -20.05 4.79
CA SER A 32 4.26 -20.88 5.78
C SER A 32 5.51 -21.59 5.25
N THR A 33 5.86 -21.33 3.99
CA THR A 33 7.08 -21.80 3.32
C THR A 33 7.58 -20.68 2.41
N ASN A 34 8.89 -20.63 2.15
CA ASN A 34 9.42 -19.71 1.14
C ASN A 34 8.72 -19.92 -0.20
N MET A 35 8.22 -18.83 -0.80
CA MET A 35 7.43 -18.87 -2.02
C MET A 35 7.74 -17.67 -2.90
N THR A 36 7.55 -17.85 -4.21
CA THR A 36 7.69 -16.81 -5.21
C THR A 36 6.36 -16.58 -5.92
N TRP A 37 5.98 -15.31 -6.06
CA TRP A 37 4.85 -14.87 -6.88
C TRP A 37 5.36 -14.18 -8.14
N SER A 38 4.84 -14.60 -9.30
CA SER A 38 5.15 -14.02 -10.61
C SER A 38 3.88 -13.75 -11.42
N GLY A 39 3.93 -12.78 -12.33
CA GLY A 39 2.76 -12.40 -13.13
C GLY A 39 1.66 -11.75 -12.31
N GLN A 40 0.39 -12.03 -12.63
CA GLN A 40 -0.77 -11.44 -11.98
C GLN A 40 -1.21 -12.28 -10.77
N HIS A 41 -1.38 -11.64 -9.62
CA HIS A 41 -1.96 -12.24 -8.41
C HIS A 41 -3.12 -11.39 -7.92
N THR A 42 -4.17 -12.03 -7.44
CA THR A 42 -5.32 -11.36 -6.83
C THR A 42 -5.52 -11.92 -5.44
N LEU A 43 -5.50 -11.04 -4.44
CA LEU A 43 -5.79 -11.42 -3.08
C LEU A 43 -7.29 -11.71 -2.93
N THR A 44 -7.60 -12.81 -2.27
CA THR A 44 -8.97 -13.18 -1.91
C THR A 44 -9.27 -12.97 -0.44
N GLY A 45 -8.31 -12.43 0.32
CA GLY A 45 -8.34 -12.19 1.76
C GLY A 45 -6.99 -11.60 2.20
N ASN A 46 -6.80 -11.48 3.51
CA ASN A 46 -5.53 -11.00 4.04
C ASN A 46 -4.42 -12.04 3.82
N VAL A 47 -3.17 -11.57 3.72
CA VAL A 47 -2.00 -12.43 3.58
C VAL A 47 -1.06 -12.19 4.74
N THR A 48 -0.62 -13.26 5.40
CA THR A 48 0.44 -13.19 6.42
C THR A 48 1.66 -13.99 5.99
N ILE A 49 2.82 -13.35 5.93
CA ILE A 49 4.12 -14.01 5.78
C ILE A 49 4.67 -14.25 7.17
N ILE A 50 4.69 -15.50 7.63
CA ILE A 50 5.09 -15.81 9.01
C ILE A 50 6.59 -15.69 9.22
N HIS A 51 6.99 -15.56 10.48
CA HIS A 51 8.39 -15.52 10.90
C HIS A 51 9.24 -16.62 10.26
N GLY A 52 10.45 -16.23 9.81
CA GLY A 52 11.41 -17.12 9.17
C GLY A 52 11.12 -17.44 7.71
N MET A 53 9.93 -17.13 7.19
CA MET A 53 9.57 -17.35 5.80
C MET A 53 9.84 -16.10 4.95
N THR A 54 9.97 -16.31 3.64
CA THR A 54 10.16 -15.26 2.65
C THR A 54 9.15 -15.38 1.53
N LEU A 55 8.44 -14.29 1.25
CA LEU A 55 7.70 -14.11 0.00
C LEU A 55 8.55 -13.27 -0.95
N THR A 56 8.86 -13.83 -2.12
CA THR A 56 9.55 -13.11 -3.20
C THR A 56 8.54 -12.74 -4.29
N ILE A 57 8.49 -11.48 -4.67
CA ILE A 57 7.69 -10.98 -5.79
C ILE A 57 8.63 -10.71 -6.95
N GLU A 58 8.43 -11.42 -8.05
CA GLU A 58 9.28 -11.30 -9.23
C GLU A 58 9.09 -9.96 -9.96
N PRO A 59 10.13 -9.49 -10.67
CA PRO A 59 10.03 -8.34 -11.58
C PRO A 59 8.84 -8.39 -12.51
N GLY A 60 8.07 -7.30 -12.53
CA GLY A 60 6.89 -7.13 -13.38
C GLY A 60 5.65 -7.88 -12.90
N ALA A 61 5.70 -8.54 -11.74
CA ALA A 61 4.49 -9.08 -11.12
C ALA A 61 3.59 -7.95 -10.60
N SER A 62 2.29 -8.15 -10.67
CA SER A 62 1.31 -7.23 -10.09
C SER A 62 0.29 -7.95 -9.22
N ILE A 63 0.01 -7.34 -8.08
CA ILE A 63 -0.79 -7.88 -7.00
C ILE A 63 -1.98 -6.95 -6.83
N ASP A 64 -3.16 -7.44 -7.20
CA ASP A 64 -4.42 -6.81 -6.85
C ASP A 64 -4.78 -7.18 -5.42
N CYS A 65 -4.58 -6.23 -4.52
CA CYS A 65 -4.81 -6.36 -3.09
C CYS A 65 -6.30 -6.33 -2.70
N GLY A 66 -7.22 -6.20 -3.66
CA GLY A 66 -8.65 -6.32 -3.42
C GLY A 66 -9.23 -5.20 -2.55
N ASP A 67 -10.38 -5.46 -1.94
CA ASP A 67 -11.13 -4.49 -1.14
C ASP A 67 -10.86 -4.72 0.35
N ASP A 68 -10.16 -3.75 0.98
CA ASP A 68 -9.85 -3.72 2.40
C ASP A 68 -8.94 -4.84 2.95
N TYR A 69 -8.17 -5.55 2.12
CA TYR A 69 -7.18 -6.53 2.59
C TYR A 69 -5.82 -5.90 2.93
N TRP A 70 -5.00 -6.63 3.69
CA TRP A 70 -3.59 -6.29 3.98
C TRP A 70 -2.63 -7.43 3.63
N ILE A 71 -1.36 -7.06 3.50
CA ILE A 71 -0.23 -8.00 3.58
C ILE A 71 0.52 -7.72 4.88
N LEU A 72 0.53 -8.68 5.80
CA LEU A 72 1.27 -8.63 7.05
C LEU A 72 2.60 -9.39 6.90
N VAL A 73 3.71 -8.71 7.17
CA VAL A 73 5.07 -9.24 7.06
C VAL A 73 5.65 -9.47 8.45
N GLU A 74 5.51 -10.69 8.97
CA GLU A 74 6.20 -11.13 10.19
C GLU A 74 7.57 -11.78 9.86
N GLY A 75 7.69 -12.34 8.65
CA GLY A 75 8.93 -12.83 8.07
C GLY A 75 9.60 -11.80 7.17
N ASN A 76 9.80 -12.15 5.90
CA ASN A 76 10.47 -11.29 4.92
C ASN A 76 9.63 -11.13 3.65
N LEU A 77 9.53 -9.89 3.17
CA LEU A 77 9.00 -9.57 1.85
C LEU A 77 10.14 -9.03 0.98
N VAL A 78 10.37 -9.65 -0.18
CA VAL A 78 11.30 -9.14 -1.19
C VAL A 78 10.50 -8.85 -2.44
N ALA A 79 10.53 -7.61 -2.91
CA ALA A 79 9.83 -7.20 -4.12
C ALA A 79 10.76 -6.39 -5.01
N GLU A 80 10.93 -6.85 -6.24
CA GLU A 80 11.72 -6.18 -7.27
C GLU A 80 10.79 -5.81 -8.43
N GLY A 81 10.73 -4.54 -8.84
CA GLY A 81 9.92 -4.11 -9.99
C GLY A 81 8.43 -4.52 -9.89
N ALA A 82 7.90 -4.65 -8.69
CA ALA A 82 6.54 -5.14 -8.42
C ALA A 82 5.51 -4.01 -8.38
N HIS A 83 4.25 -4.35 -8.65
CA HIS A 83 3.13 -3.41 -8.56
C HIS A 83 2.04 -3.92 -7.62
N PHE A 84 1.80 -3.23 -6.50
CA PHE A 84 0.69 -3.51 -5.59
C PHE A 84 -0.39 -2.44 -5.77
N PHE A 85 -1.62 -2.84 -6.02
CA PHE A 85 -2.73 -1.91 -6.25
C PHE A 85 -4.04 -2.52 -5.77
N SER A 86 -5.15 -1.80 -5.90
CA SER A 86 -6.48 -2.36 -5.71
C SER A 86 -7.36 -2.01 -6.89
N SER A 87 -8.04 -3.00 -7.47
CA SER A 87 -9.07 -2.80 -8.50
C SER A 87 -10.47 -2.56 -7.91
N ALA A 88 -10.58 -2.50 -6.56
CA ALA A 88 -11.86 -2.30 -5.89
C ALA A 88 -12.53 -0.98 -6.31
N ILE A 89 -13.86 -0.96 -6.29
CA ILE A 89 -14.62 0.21 -6.71
C ILE A 89 -14.72 1.20 -5.55
N PRO A 90 -14.28 2.46 -5.71
CA PRO A 90 -14.43 3.46 -4.66
C PRO A 90 -15.91 3.68 -4.29
N LEU A 91 -16.20 3.72 -2.98
CA LEU A 91 -17.55 3.95 -2.48
C LEU A 91 -18.05 5.39 -2.73
N THR A 92 -17.14 6.33 -2.91
CA THR A 92 -17.43 7.75 -3.12
C THR A 92 -17.14 8.15 -4.57
N GLN A 93 -18.14 8.77 -5.21
CA GLN A 93 -17.99 9.32 -6.56
C GLN A 93 -16.94 10.44 -6.58
N GLY A 94 -16.05 10.40 -7.57
CA GLY A 94 -14.94 11.36 -7.70
C GLY A 94 -13.71 11.04 -6.86
N SER A 95 -13.71 9.92 -6.13
CA SER A 95 -12.50 9.42 -5.48
C SER A 95 -11.44 9.04 -6.51
N HIS A 96 -10.17 9.35 -6.22
CA HIS A 96 -9.02 8.89 -6.99
C HIS A 96 -8.53 7.49 -6.55
N GLY A 97 -9.31 6.80 -5.71
CA GLY A 97 -9.05 5.43 -5.30
C GLY A 97 -8.12 5.29 -4.10
N ALA A 98 -7.90 6.35 -3.31
CA ALA A 98 -7.21 6.22 -2.04
C ALA A 98 -8.01 5.38 -1.04
N GLY A 99 -7.30 4.52 -0.30
CA GLY A 99 -7.88 3.75 0.79
C GLY A 99 -8.71 2.52 0.41
N LEU A 100 -8.58 2.02 -0.82
CA LEU A 100 -9.28 0.83 -1.30
C LEU A 100 -8.80 -0.47 -0.64
N TRP A 101 -7.53 -0.52 -0.23
CA TRP A 101 -6.98 -1.62 0.58
C TRP A 101 -6.13 -1.06 1.71
N LYS A 102 -5.78 -1.89 2.69
CA LYS A 102 -5.17 -1.39 3.93
C LYS A 102 -3.70 -1.05 3.78
N GLY A 103 -2.96 -1.80 2.97
CA GLY A 103 -1.53 -1.61 2.73
C GLY A 103 -0.66 -2.81 3.12
N ILE A 104 0.65 -2.60 3.07
CA ILE A 104 1.66 -3.54 3.58
C ILE A 104 2.01 -3.14 5.01
N GLU A 105 1.85 -4.06 5.95
CA GLU A 105 2.28 -3.88 7.34
C GLU A 105 3.48 -4.77 7.65
N ILE A 106 4.62 -4.14 7.93
CA ILE A 106 5.81 -4.83 8.43
C ILE A 106 5.70 -4.91 9.94
N ALA A 107 5.54 -6.12 10.47
CA ALA A 107 5.43 -6.35 11.90
C ALA A 107 6.80 -6.20 12.58
N THR A 108 6.80 -6.11 13.91
CA THR A 108 8.04 -6.14 14.69
C THR A 108 8.81 -7.43 14.42
N GLY A 109 10.09 -7.30 14.05
CA GLY A 109 10.96 -8.41 13.66
C GLY A 109 10.78 -8.89 12.21
N GLY A 110 9.80 -8.35 11.48
CA GLY A 110 9.67 -8.54 10.04
C GLY A 110 10.52 -7.54 9.24
N ASN A 111 10.86 -7.91 8.01
CA ASN A 111 11.68 -7.11 7.12
C ASN A 111 11.04 -7.00 5.73
N ALA A 112 11.14 -5.85 5.08
CA ALA A 112 10.84 -5.73 3.66
C ALA A 112 11.99 -5.08 2.90
N ASN A 113 12.29 -5.65 1.73
CA ASN A 113 13.15 -5.04 0.71
C ASN A 113 12.30 -4.72 -0.52
N LEU A 114 12.08 -3.43 -0.78
CA LEU A 114 11.23 -2.93 -1.86
C LEU A 114 12.07 -2.16 -2.88
N ASN A 115 12.41 -2.79 -4.00
CA ASN A 115 13.23 -2.20 -5.05
C ASN A 115 12.41 -1.96 -6.32
N GLY A 116 12.34 -0.72 -6.81
CA GLY A 116 11.55 -0.37 -8.00
C GLY A 116 10.07 -0.70 -7.86
N THR A 117 9.55 -0.75 -6.63
CA THR A 117 8.18 -1.17 -6.33
C THR A 117 7.22 0.01 -6.45
N LEU A 118 6.07 -0.20 -7.10
CA LEU A 118 4.95 0.73 -7.16
C LEU A 118 3.82 0.25 -6.26
N ILE A 119 3.30 1.15 -5.42
CA ILE A 119 2.16 0.89 -4.53
C ILE A 119 1.08 1.94 -4.77
N GLU A 120 -0.15 1.53 -5.02
CA GLU A 120 -1.27 2.45 -5.29
C GLU A 120 -2.50 2.10 -4.46
N ASN A 121 -3.41 3.07 -4.28
CA ASN A 121 -4.76 2.85 -3.75
C ASN A 121 -4.87 2.42 -2.28
N ALA A 122 -3.81 2.60 -1.49
CA ALA A 122 -3.76 2.13 -0.12
C ALA A 122 -4.31 3.15 0.88
N LYS A 123 -4.74 2.68 2.05
CA LYS A 123 -4.95 3.55 3.23
C LYS A 123 -3.60 4.04 3.73
N THR A 124 -2.73 3.11 4.11
CA THR A 124 -1.33 3.39 4.41
C THR A 124 -0.48 2.45 3.58
N ALA A 125 0.17 2.94 2.52
CA ALA A 125 0.83 2.07 1.56
C ALA A 125 1.89 1.16 2.20
N VAL A 126 2.74 1.71 3.07
CA VAL A 126 3.66 0.92 3.90
C VAL A 126 3.63 1.40 5.35
N LYS A 127 3.26 0.52 6.28
CA LYS A 127 3.34 0.73 7.73
C LYS A 127 4.48 -0.13 8.30
N ILE A 128 5.42 0.48 9.02
CA ILE A 128 6.67 -0.16 9.42
C ILE A 128 6.79 -0.19 10.94
N ASN A 129 6.61 -1.37 11.55
CA ASN A 129 6.96 -1.67 12.93
C ASN A 129 8.24 -2.53 13.04
N GLY A 130 8.76 -3.00 11.90
CA GLY A 130 10.01 -3.76 11.75
C GLY A 130 11.09 -2.97 11.01
N GLU A 131 11.65 -3.54 9.95
CA GLU A 131 12.68 -2.90 9.13
C GLU A 131 12.26 -2.77 7.66
N LEU A 132 12.52 -1.61 7.07
CA LEU A 132 12.31 -1.36 5.64
C LEU A 132 13.61 -0.85 5.01
N GLU A 133 14.04 -1.58 3.99
CA GLU A 133 15.03 -1.11 3.01
C GLU A 133 14.31 -0.91 1.68
N ALA A 134 14.42 0.28 1.09
CA ALA A 134 13.73 0.57 -0.15
C ALA A 134 14.61 1.38 -1.11
N ASN A 135 14.55 1.02 -2.38
CA ASN A 135 15.18 1.75 -3.47
C ASN A 135 14.14 2.00 -4.58
N ASN A 136 13.99 3.24 -5.04
CA ASN A 136 13.01 3.60 -6.06
C ASN A 136 11.57 3.15 -5.71
N LEU A 137 11.16 3.35 -4.46
CA LEU A 137 9.80 3.07 -4.00
C LEU A 137 8.86 4.18 -4.46
N GLN A 138 7.83 3.81 -5.21
CA GLN A 138 6.83 4.72 -5.76
C GLN A 138 5.49 4.49 -5.07
N ILE A 139 4.85 5.54 -4.57
CA ILE A 139 3.53 5.44 -3.93
C ILE A 139 2.57 6.47 -4.51
N LYS A 140 1.38 6.02 -4.93
CA LYS A 140 0.37 6.90 -5.52
C LYS A 140 -1.02 6.68 -4.94
N HIS A 141 -1.89 7.68 -5.11
CA HIS A 141 -3.33 7.55 -4.86
C HIS A 141 -3.64 6.91 -3.50
N SER A 142 -3.03 7.39 -2.41
CA SER A 142 -3.14 6.76 -1.09
C SER A 142 -3.44 7.80 -0.02
N TYR A 143 -3.98 7.40 1.14
CA TYR A 143 -4.17 8.38 2.23
C TYR A 143 -2.84 8.75 2.87
N ILE A 144 -2.00 7.76 3.14
CA ILE A 144 -0.66 7.91 3.71
C ILE A 144 0.32 7.08 2.88
N GLY A 145 1.47 7.65 2.57
CA GLY A 145 2.52 6.92 1.85
C GLY A 145 3.27 5.94 2.75
N VAL A 146 4.20 6.47 3.54
CA VAL A 146 5.01 5.70 4.50
C VAL A 146 4.62 6.10 5.92
N ASN A 147 4.35 5.13 6.79
CA ASN A 147 4.21 5.33 8.23
C ASN A 147 5.29 4.52 8.95
N ASN A 148 6.41 5.16 9.27
CA ASN A 148 7.55 4.55 9.92
C ASN A 148 7.49 4.70 11.45
N LEU A 149 7.33 3.59 12.14
CA LEU A 149 7.36 3.50 13.61
C LEU A 149 8.65 2.84 14.13
N ALA A 150 9.52 2.39 13.23
CA ALA A 150 10.74 1.66 13.54
C ALA A 150 11.92 2.15 12.66
N ASN A 151 12.71 1.27 12.04
CA ASN A 151 13.86 1.67 11.24
C ASN A 151 13.55 1.57 9.75
N SER A 152 13.79 2.64 9.01
CA SER A 152 13.62 2.67 7.55
C SER A 152 14.76 3.42 6.86
N ASN A 153 15.23 2.86 5.75
CA ASN A 153 16.16 3.51 4.83
C ASN A 153 15.57 3.46 3.41
N ILE A 154 15.30 4.64 2.85
CA ILE A 154 14.57 4.79 1.59
C ILE A 154 15.38 5.69 0.64
N GLN A 155 15.83 5.13 -0.47
CA GLN A 155 16.56 5.87 -1.51
C GLN A 155 15.69 6.00 -2.75
N GLY A 156 15.52 7.20 -3.29
CA GLY A 156 14.71 7.43 -4.49
C GLY A 156 13.20 7.28 -4.26
N TYR A 157 12.69 7.75 -3.13
CA TYR A 157 11.25 7.73 -2.84
C TYR A 157 10.48 8.66 -3.79
N ASN A 158 9.43 8.18 -4.45
CA ASN A 158 8.56 9.01 -5.29
C ASN A 158 7.12 8.90 -4.79
N SER A 159 6.48 10.02 -4.52
CA SER A 159 5.06 10.03 -4.17
C SER A 159 4.26 11.03 -4.97
N HIS A 160 3.01 10.66 -5.26
CA HIS A 160 2.07 11.46 -6.04
C HIS A 160 0.64 11.25 -5.55
N GLN A 161 -0.10 12.34 -5.32
CA GLN A 161 -1.50 12.30 -4.87
C GLN A 161 -1.67 11.50 -3.57
N ILE A 162 -1.04 11.98 -2.50
CA ILE A 162 -1.21 11.46 -1.15
C ILE A 162 -2.11 12.40 -0.36
N ASP A 163 -3.27 11.94 0.12
CA ASP A 163 -4.28 12.86 0.68
C ASP A 163 -3.85 13.54 1.98
N TYR A 164 -3.08 12.84 2.82
CA TYR A 164 -2.58 13.35 4.09
C TYR A 164 -1.07 13.57 4.02
N ASP A 165 -0.31 12.70 4.68
CA ASP A 165 1.13 12.82 4.83
C ASP A 165 1.80 11.83 3.89
N SER A 166 2.72 12.31 3.05
CA SER A 166 3.50 11.40 2.21
C SER A 166 4.37 10.49 3.08
N VAL A 167 4.97 11.03 4.14
CA VAL A 167 5.72 10.26 5.13
C VAL A 167 5.37 10.73 6.53
N GLN A 168 5.02 9.78 7.40
CA GLN A 168 4.95 9.93 8.84
C GLN A 168 6.09 9.15 9.47
N ASN A 169 6.87 9.78 10.33
CA ASN A 169 7.96 9.14 11.04
C ASN A 169 7.87 9.36 12.55
N SER A 170 7.73 8.28 13.30
CA SER A 170 7.92 8.25 14.75
C SER A 170 9.12 7.40 15.18
N GLY A 171 9.74 6.66 14.24
CA GLY A 171 10.95 5.89 14.46
C GLY A 171 12.23 6.61 13.99
N ILE A 172 13.14 5.85 13.38
CA ILE A 172 14.36 6.35 12.74
C ILE A 172 14.21 6.19 11.22
N LEU A 173 14.26 7.29 10.51
CA LEU A 173 14.12 7.33 9.05
C LEU A 173 15.35 8.00 8.42
N THR A 174 15.94 7.32 7.44
CA THR A 174 16.81 7.95 6.45
C THR A 174 16.11 7.91 5.09
N ILE A 175 15.97 9.07 4.47
CA ILE A 175 15.35 9.21 3.14
C ILE A 175 16.22 10.10 2.25
N SER A 176 16.52 9.65 1.04
CA SER A 176 17.34 10.42 0.10
C SER A 176 16.78 10.38 -1.31
N ASN A 177 17.11 11.38 -2.13
CA ASN A 177 16.67 11.46 -3.52
C ASN A 177 15.15 11.41 -3.68
N ALA A 178 14.39 11.94 -2.71
CA ALA A 178 12.94 11.86 -2.73
C ALA A 178 12.33 12.90 -3.67
N GLN A 179 11.25 12.54 -4.35
CA GLN A 179 10.41 13.41 -5.15
C GLN A 179 8.98 13.30 -4.62
N ILE A 180 8.59 14.22 -3.75
CA ILE A 180 7.30 14.19 -3.06
C ILE A 180 6.39 15.24 -3.69
N ASN A 181 5.30 14.80 -4.32
CA ASN A 181 4.40 15.65 -5.07
C ASN A 181 2.94 15.46 -4.65
N GLN A 182 2.19 16.57 -4.56
CA GLN A 182 0.76 16.58 -4.28
C GLN A 182 0.38 15.82 -3.00
N SER A 183 0.72 16.41 -1.86
CA SER A 183 0.23 15.97 -0.55
C SER A 183 -0.02 17.13 0.40
N ALA A 184 -0.80 16.91 1.46
CA ALA A 184 -1.00 17.93 2.48
C ALA A 184 0.30 18.20 3.24
N ILE A 185 0.99 17.14 3.66
CA ILE A 185 2.31 17.21 4.29
C ILE A 185 3.28 16.30 3.54
N GLY A 186 4.50 16.79 3.30
CA GLY A 186 5.57 15.99 2.69
C GLY A 186 6.13 14.98 3.69
N ILE A 187 6.90 15.44 4.66
CA ILE A 187 7.40 14.61 5.77
C ILE A 187 6.95 15.21 7.10
N HIS A 188 6.23 14.41 7.87
CA HIS A 188 5.87 14.69 9.25
C HIS A 188 6.70 13.79 10.17
N THR A 189 7.48 14.37 11.09
CA THR A 189 8.34 13.61 12.00
C THR A 189 8.10 13.99 13.47
N THR A 190 7.93 12.97 14.30
CA THR A 190 8.04 13.02 15.77
C THR A 190 9.25 12.25 16.28
N GLY A 191 9.88 11.42 15.42
CA GLY A 191 11.09 10.65 15.67
C GLY A 191 12.36 11.32 15.14
N ILE A 192 13.36 10.52 14.73
CA ILE A 192 14.60 11.01 14.12
C ILE A 192 14.51 10.80 12.61
N THR A 193 14.65 11.88 11.84
CA THR A 193 14.65 11.84 10.38
C THR A 193 15.90 12.49 9.81
N THR A 194 16.59 11.79 8.91
CA THR A 194 17.56 12.40 8.00
C THR A 194 16.97 12.40 6.60
N VAL A 195 16.84 13.58 5.99
CA VAL A 195 16.38 13.76 4.60
C VAL A 195 17.45 14.47 3.78
N SER A 196 17.75 13.95 2.58
CA SER A 196 18.74 14.57 1.69
C SER A 196 18.33 14.58 0.21
N GLN A 197 18.82 15.55 -0.56
CA GLN A 197 18.71 15.59 -2.03
C GLN A 197 17.25 15.43 -2.52
N SER A 198 16.30 16.08 -1.83
CA SER A 198 14.88 15.78 -1.98
C SER A 198 14.10 17.00 -2.46
N ASN A 199 13.14 16.77 -3.34
CA ASN A 199 12.28 17.79 -3.92
C ASN A 199 10.84 17.61 -3.42
N PHE A 200 10.20 18.74 -3.11
CA PHE A 200 8.82 18.81 -2.67
C PHE A 200 8.06 19.78 -3.56
N SER A 201 6.99 19.32 -4.21
CA SER A 201 6.22 20.14 -5.15
C SER A 201 4.72 20.01 -4.95
N SER A 202 4.00 21.13 -5.03
CA SER A 202 2.55 21.17 -4.76
C SER A 202 2.18 20.56 -3.39
N ILE A 203 2.97 20.86 -2.35
CA ILE A 203 2.79 20.36 -0.98
C ILE A 203 2.27 21.48 -0.09
N GLY A 204 1.31 21.18 0.80
CA GLY A 204 0.83 22.14 1.79
C GLY A 204 1.92 22.54 2.80
N VAL A 205 2.57 21.55 3.41
CA VAL A 205 3.72 21.72 4.30
C VAL A 205 4.81 20.70 3.93
N ALA A 206 5.96 21.15 3.44
CA ALA A 206 7.01 20.23 2.99
C ALA A 206 7.58 19.37 4.13
N LEU A 207 7.96 19.99 5.25
CA LEU A 207 8.56 19.33 6.41
C LEU A 207 7.87 19.84 7.69
N SER A 208 7.38 18.93 8.52
CA SER A 208 6.70 19.21 9.80
C SER A 208 7.35 18.39 10.92
N THR A 209 7.90 19.08 11.93
CA THR A 209 8.62 18.44 13.05
C THR A 209 8.07 18.94 14.40
N PRO A 210 6.88 18.48 14.83
CA PRO A 210 6.34 18.86 16.14
C PRO A 210 7.18 18.36 17.32
N SER A 211 7.94 17.26 17.15
CA SER A 211 8.90 16.75 18.13
C SER A 211 10.00 15.93 17.46
N GLY A 212 11.01 15.49 18.21
CA GLY A 212 12.10 14.67 17.67
C GLY A 212 13.19 15.50 16.99
N GLU A 213 13.87 14.90 16.01
CA GLU A 213 14.99 15.51 15.30
C GLU A 213 14.82 15.38 13.78
N LEU A 214 15.08 16.46 13.06
CA LEU A 214 15.11 16.48 11.60
C LEU A 214 16.44 17.08 11.12
N ASN A 215 17.23 16.28 10.42
CA ASN A 215 18.40 16.72 9.68
C ASN A 215 18.07 16.74 8.19
N ALA A 216 18.01 17.93 7.60
CA ALA A 216 17.60 18.12 6.21
C ALA A 216 18.70 18.81 5.40
N ASN A 217 19.15 18.19 4.31
CA ASN A 217 20.20 18.70 3.44
C ASN A 217 19.77 18.67 1.96
N ASP A 218 20.16 19.66 1.17
CA ASP A 218 19.83 19.73 -0.27
C ASP A 218 18.33 19.55 -0.56
N ILE A 219 17.49 20.35 0.11
CA ILE A 219 16.04 20.32 -0.06
C ILE A 219 15.59 21.39 -1.06
N GLN A 220 14.79 20.97 -2.03
CA GLN A 220 14.17 21.84 -3.03
C GLN A 220 12.67 21.91 -2.79
N LEU A 221 12.11 23.11 -2.93
CA LEU A 221 10.68 23.38 -2.84
C LEU A 221 10.24 24.05 -4.14
N GLU A 222 9.37 23.38 -4.88
CA GLU A 222 8.76 23.91 -6.11
C GLU A 222 7.32 24.32 -5.83
N THR A 223 7.00 25.56 -6.23
CA THR A 223 5.65 26.14 -6.10
C THR A 223 4.75 25.73 -7.25
#